data_AF-A0A3M1BDI4-F1
#
_entry.id   AF-A0A3M1BDI4-F1
#
_cell.length_a   1.000
_cell.length_b   1.000
_cell.length_c   1.000
_cell.angle_alpha   90.00
_cell.angle_beta   90.00
_cell.angle_gamma   90.00
#
_symmetry.space_group_name_H-M   'P 1'
#
loop_
_entity.id
_entity.type
_entity.pdbx_description
1 polymer ?
#
loop_
_entity_poly.entity_id
_entity_poly.type
_entity_poly.pdbx_seq_one_letter_code
_entity_poly.pdbx_strand_id
1 'polypeptide(L)'
;MSNALSIAAVTATLRNLLDQGLINAGEAGVTVTTRPPDRARNGTNGDQINLFLYHTAVNPTWRNMDVPWRVKPGESGHPPLPLNLHYLITAYVGENEEDIITGGTQLLGNHRLLGLAMSLLHDHPVLHAEEIMGNLPTQDRQDYPYDQVENVRITPQPLSLEEITKIWTGFQTQYRLSAAYEVSVVLIESVRPRRAPMPVLRRGSEDRGVETVLGPFSTIEEVKRPPGERYGVQLGDALEILGRNLGGENVRVRFSHPLLTQDQFLTPKPTRTAEKLELDLPPHDAPAAQANWAAGFYTVTAVIEGTDEPARTSNALPLSLSPRLTGISPNPAPR
;
A
#
# COMPACT_ATOMS: atom_id res chain seq x y z
N MET A 1 24.67 -8.08 6.04
CA MET A 1 24.13 -7.15 5.04
C MET A 1 24.47 -7.72 3.68
N SER A 2 23.48 -8.16 2.93
CA SER A 2 23.74 -8.74 1.60
C SER A 2 24.30 -7.68 0.66
N ASN A 3 25.49 -7.93 0.10
CA ASN A 3 26.24 -6.97 -0.71
C ASN A 3 26.25 -7.37 -2.20
N ALA A 4 26.99 -6.64 -3.03
CA ALA A 4 27.10 -6.92 -4.47
C ALA A 4 27.67 -8.31 -4.79
N LEU A 5 28.37 -8.95 -3.85
CA LEU A 5 28.97 -10.28 -4.00
C LEU A 5 27.94 -11.41 -3.82
N SER A 6 26.69 -11.11 -3.47
CA SER A 6 25.64 -12.11 -3.26
C SER A 6 25.40 -13.00 -4.48
N ILE A 7 25.55 -12.47 -5.70
CA ILE A 7 25.44 -13.26 -6.95
C ILE A 7 26.56 -14.29 -7.06
N ALA A 8 27.79 -13.90 -6.71
CA ALA A 8 28.94 -14.78 -6.72
C ALA A 8 28.81 -15.88 -5.66
N ALA A 9 28.32 -15.53 -4.46
CA ALA A 9 28.06 -16.50 -3.40
C ALA A 9 27.02 -17.55 -3.79
N VAL A 10 25.91 -17.15 -4.39
CA VAL A 10 24.89 -18.08 -4.88
C VAL A 10 25.45 -18.98 -5.97
N THR A 11 26.23 -18.42 -6.92
CA THR A 11 26.86 -19.22 -7.98
C THR A 11 27.86 -20.24 -7.43
N ALA A 12 28.69 -19.85 -6.45
CA ALA A 12 29.64 -20.74 -5.79
C ALA A 12 28.91 -21.86 -5.01
N THR A 13 27.81 -21.52 -4.35
CA THR A 13 26.98 -22.48 -3.61
C THR A 13 26.37 -23.52 -4.55
N LEU A 14 25.78 -23.08 -5.66
CA LEU A 14 25.23 -23.99 -6.68
C LEU A 14 26.30 -24.91 -7.27
N ARG A 15 27.49 -24.36 -7.55
CA ARG A 15 28.62 -25.15 -8.02
C ARG A 15 29.01 -26.23 -7.00
N ASN A 16 29.21 -25.84 -5.74
CA ASN A 16 29.62 -26.77 -4.69
C ASN A 16 28.55 -27.82 -4.37
N LEU A 17 27.27 -27.45 -4.44
CA LEU A 17 26.14 -28.37 -4.30
C LEU A 17 26.18 -29.44 -5.40
N LEU A 18 26.41 -29.03 -6.65
CA LEU A 18 26.56 -29.97 -7.77
C LEU A 18 27.82 -30.83 -7.62
N ASP A 19 28.97 -30.24 -7.28
CA ASP A 19 30.24 -30.97 -7.08
C ASP A 19 30.09 -32.04 -5.98
N GLN A 20 29.54 -31.68 -4.81
CA GLN A 20 29.31 -32.62 -3.71
C GLN A 20 28.27 -33.69 -4.06
N GLY A 21 27.17 -33.29 -4.72
CA GLY A 21 26.14 -34.22 -5.15
C GLY A 21 26.65 -35.25 -6.17
N LEU A 22 27.53 -34.84 -7.10
CA LEU A 22 28.18 -35.72 -8.06
C LEU A 22 29.11 -36.73 -7.38
N ILE A 23 29.93 -36.26 -6.42
CA ILE A 23 30.80 -37.13 -5.62
C ILE A 23 29.97 -38.18 -4.87
N ASN A 24 28.87 -37.76 -4.23
CA ASN A 24 27.98 -38.67 -3.48
C ASN A 24 27.26 -39.68 -4.38
N ALA A 25 26.97 -39.30 -5.63
CA ALA A 25 26.37 -40.19 -6.63
C ALA A 25 27.39 -41.15 -7.28
N GLY A 26 28.67 -41.09 -6.90
CA GLY A 26 29.73 -41.96 -7.43
C GLY A 26 30.41 -41.45 -8.70
N GLU A 27 30.14 -40.20 -9.11
CA GLU A 27 30.66 -39.56 -10.32
C GLU A 27 31.82 -38.58 -9.99
N ALA A 28 32.78 -39.02 -9.17
CA ALA A 28 33.86 -38.17 -8.65
C ALA A 28 34.85 -37.65 -9.72
N GLY A 29 34.77 -38.14 -10.97
CA GLY A 29 35.55 -37.66 -12.11
C GLY A 29 34.94 -36.46 -12.85
N VAL A 30 33.70 -36.08 -12.52
CA VAL A 30 32.97 -35.00 -13.20
C VAL A 30 33.33 -33.65 -12.58
N THR A 31 33.75 -32.69 -13.39
CA THR A 31 34.10 -31.34 -12.92
C THR A 31 32.94 -30.36 -13.12
N VAL A 32 32.55 -29.59 -12.11
CA VAL A 32 31.60 -28.47 -12.29
C VAL A 32 32.34 -27.17 -12.60
N THR A 33 31.93 -26.51 -13.68
CA THR A 33 32.48 -25.24 -14.16
C THR A 33 31.40 -24.17 -14.23
N THR A 34 31.79 -22.89 -14.17
CA THR A 34 30.87 -21.75 -14.24
C THR A 34 31.29 -20.75 -15.33
N ARG A 35 31.73 -21.29 -16.48
CA ARG A 35 32.33 -20.51 -17.56
C ARG A 35 31.31 -20.21 -18.66
N PRO A 36 31.56 -19.17 -19.48
CA PRO A 36 30.84 -18.98 -20.73
C PRO A 36 30.86 -20.25 -21.60
N PRO A 37 29.75 -20.60 -22.31
CA PRO A 37 29.65 -21.85 -23.07
C PRO A 37 30.72 -22.04 -24.16
N ASP A 38 31.28 -20.96 -24.72
CA ASP A 38 32.38 -20.97 -25.69
C ASP A 38 33.72 -21.40 -25.07
N ARG A 39 33.92 -21.13 -23.78
CA ARG A 39 35.16 -21.46 -23.04
C ARG A 39 34.98 -22.60 -22.04
N ALA A 40 33.80 -23.19 -21.96
CA ALA A 40 33.49 -24.23 -21.00
C ALA A 40 34.43 -25.45 -21.14
N ARG A 41 34.84 -25.83 -22.36
CA ARG A 41 35.79 -26.95 -22.59
C ARG A 41 37.27 -26.56 -22.57
N ASN A 42 37.63 -25.29 -22.44
CA ASN A 42 39.03 -24.87 -22.53
C ASN A 42 39.82 -25.34 -21.29
N GLY A 43 40.54 -26.45 -21.45
CA GLY A 43 41.44 -27.02 -20.42
C GLY A 43 40.90 -28.22 -19.65
N THR A 44 39.73 -28.76 -20.02
CA THR A 44 39.13 -29.95 -19.38
C THR A 44 38.81 -31.01 -20.44
N ASN A 45 39.45 -32.17 -20.36
CA ASN A 45 39.23 -33.29 -21.30
C ASN A 45 38.25 -34.35 -20.78
N GLY A 46 37.92 -34.32 -19.48
CA GLY A 46 36.98 -35.24 -18.85
C GLY A 46 35.53 -34.74 -18.84
N ASP A 47 34.68 -35.54 -18.20
CA ASP A 47 33.28 -35.22 -18.00
C ASP A 47 33.13 -33.95 -17.15
N GLN A 48 32.22 -33.07 -17.56
CA GLN A 48 31.99 -31.81 -16.88
C GLN A 48 30.54 -31.34 -17.01
N ILE A 49 30.08 -30.63 -15.99
CA ILE A 49 28.82 -29.89 -16.01
C ILE A 49 29.16 -28.40 -15.94
N ASN A 50 28.59 -27.60 -16.82
CA ASN A 50 28.78 -26.15 -16.80
C ASN A 50 27.48 -25.46 -16.36
N LEU A 51 27.61 -24.58 -15.38
CA LEU A 51 26.55 -23.74 -14.83
C LEU A 51 26.79 -22.29 -15.25
N PHE A 52 26.01 -21.80 -16.20
CA PHE A 52 26.19 -20.46 -16.78
C PHE A 52 25.04 -19.51 -16.44
N LEU A 53 25.34 -18.38 -15.80
CA LEU A 53 24.36 -17.31 -15.54
C LEU A 53 24.16 -16.48 -16.84
N TYR A 54 23.06 -16.70 -17.55
CA TYR A 54 22.81 -16.07 -18.85
C TYR A 54 21.92 -14.83 -18.78
N HIS A 55 21.10 -14.69 -17.72
CA HIS A 55 20.20 -13.55 -17.58
C HIS A 55 19.96 -13.21 -16.10
N THR A 56 19.73 -11.92 -15.82
CA THR A 56 19.33 -11.40 -14.51
C THR A 56 18.13 -10.48 -14.67
N ALA A 57 17.09 -10.69 -13.88
CA ALA A 57 15.87 -9.89 -13.89
C ALA A 57 15.58 -9.30 -12.50
N VAL A 58 14.98 -8.11 -12.44
CA VAL A 58 14.57 -7.52 -11.14
C VAL A 58 13.28 -8.16 -10.68
N ASN A 59 13.26 -8.71 -9.46
CA ASN A 59 12.06 -9.34 -8.93
C ASN A 59 11.04 -8.27 -8.45
N PRO A 60 9.76 -8.36 -8.86
CA PRO A 60 8.76 -7.35 -8.50
C PRO A 60 8.31 -7.38 -7.02
N THR A 61 8.54 -8.48 -6.29
CA THR A 61 8.00 -8.67 -4.93
C THR A 61 8.65 -7.76 -3.89
N TRP A 62 9.96 -7.56 -3.97
CA TRP A 62 10.75 -6.82 -2.98
C TRP A 62 11.17 -5.42 -3.42
N ARG A 63 10.84 -5.01 -4.65
CA ARG A 63 11.37 -3.76 -5.26
C ARG A 63 10.89 -2.47 -4.58
N ASN A 64 9.79 -2.53 -3.83
CA ASN A 64 9.12 -1.38 -3.22
C ASN A 64 8.94 -1.54 -1.70
N MET A 65 9.54 -2.56 -1.09
CA MET A 65 9.41 -2.83 0.33
C MET A 65 10.75 -2.66 1.03
N ASP A 66 10.72 -2.02 2.18
CA ASP A 66 11.87 -2.02 3.08
C ASP A 66 12.04 -3.41 3.73
N VAL A 67 13.26 -3.74 4.12
CA VAL A 67 13.58 -5.04 4.71
C VAL A 67 13.05 -5.11 6.16
N PRO A 68 12.16 -6.07 6.54
CA PRO A 68 11.36 -6.07 7.78
C PRO A 68 12.05 -6.01 9.17
N TRP A 69 13.38 -5.97 9.29
CA TRP A 69 14.15 -5.76 10.54
C TRP A 69 15.22 -4.68 10.38
N ARG A 70 15.34 -4.08 9.19
CA ARG A 70 16.30 -3.01 8.93
C ARG A 70 15.70 -1.64 9.15
N VAL A 71 14.38 -1.51 9.21
CA VAL A 71 13.68 -0.26 9.51
C VAL A 71 12.75 -0.46 10.69
N LYS A 72 12.74 0.51 11.60
CA LYS A 72 11.75 0.56 12.68
C LYS A 72 10.44 1.17 12.18
N PRO A 73 9.31 0.98 12.89
CA PRO A 73 8.06 1.66 12.55
C PRO A 73 8.26 3.17 12.42
N GLY A 74 7.84 3.73 11.28
CA GLY A 74 7.98 5.15 10.96
C GLY A 74 9.32 5.55 10.34
N GLU A 75 10.36 4.71 10.38
CA GLU A 75 11.57 4.93 9.59
C GLU A 75 11.32 4.59 8.12
N SER A 76 12.03 5.28 7.23
CA SER A 76 12.03 4.95 5.80
C SER A 76 13.43 4.52 5.38
N GLY A 77 13.50 3.35 4.75
CA GLY A 77 14.71 2.77 4.20
C GLY A 77 14.84 3.05 2.70
N HIS A 78 15.86 2.43 2.11
CA HIS A 78 15.89 2.23 0.66
C HIS A 78 15.59 0.75 0.40
N PRO A 79 14.67 0.43 -0.52
CA PRO A 79 14.38 -0.96 -0.84
C PRO A 79 15.65 -1.64 -1.37
N PRO A 80 15.85 -2.94 -1.09
CA PRO A 80 16.95 -3.68 -1.69
C PRO A 80 16.77 -3.76 -3.22
N LEU A 81 17.82 -4.16 -3.93
CA LEU A 81 17.72 -4.60 -5.32
C LEU A 81 17.45 -6.10 -5.33
N PRO A 82 16.21 -6.55 -5.60
CA PRO A 82 15.90 -7.96 -5.67
C PRO A 82 16.13 -8.50 -7.09
N LEU A 83 16.79 -9.63 -7.19
CA LEU A 83 17.18 -10.24 -8.45
C LEU A 83 16.69 -11.69 -8.54
N ASN A 84 16.24 -12.06 -9.73
CA ASN A 84 16.10 -13.43 -10.19
C ASN A 84 17.28 -13.71 -11.12
N LEU A 85 18.00 -14.79 -10.84
CA LEU A 85 19.17 -15.22 -11.58
C LEU A 85 18.80 -16.43 -12.43
N HIS A 86 19.00 -16.34 -13.74
CA HIS A 86 18.64 -17.40 -14.67
C HIS A 86 19.90 -18.14 -15.12
N TYR A 87 20.01 -19.40 -14.71
CA TYR A 87 21.13 -20.28 -15.00
C TYR A 87 20.79 -21.28 -16.10
N LEU A 88 21.76 -21.58 -16.94
CA LEU A 88 21.72 -22.64 -17.94
C LEU A 88 22.75 -23.71 -17.56
N ILE A 89 22.28 -24.94 -17.40
CA ILE A 89 23.10 -26.10 -17.08
C ILE A 89 23.33 -26.88 -18.37
N THR A 90 24.59 -27.13 -18.68
CA THR A 90 25.00 -27.86 -19.88
C THR A 90 25.94 -29.00 -19.48
N ALA A 91 25.67 -30.21 -19.98
CA ALA A 91 26.52 -31.37 -19.73
C ALA A 91 27.49 -31.59 -20.90
N TYR A 92 28.74 -31.92 -20.58
CA TYR A 92 29.75 -32.32 -21.54
C TYR A 92 30.39 -33.63 -21.05
N VAL A 93 30.33 -34.66 -21.88
CA VAL A 93 31.11 -35.89 -21.69
C VAL A 93 32.44 -35.76 -22.44
N GLY A 94 33.51 -36.26 -21.82
CA GLY A 94 34.85 -36.32 -22.41
C GLY A 94 34.89 -37.20 -23.65
N GLU A 95 35.78 -36.89 -24.58
CA GLU A 95 36.00 -37.73 -25.76
C GLU A 95 37.05 -38.78 -25.42
N ASN A 96 36.60 -40.01 -25.14
CA ASN A 96 37.50 -41.17 -25.10
C ASN A 96 37.69 -41.71 -26.53
N GLU A 97 38.92 -42.15 -26.87
CA GLU A 97 39.25 -42.70 -28.20
C GLU A 97 38.35 -43.89 -28.60
N GLU A 98 37.85 -44.67 -27.64
CA GLU A 98 36.92 -45.80 -27.87
C GLU A 98 35.49 -45.38 -28.22
N ASP A 99 35.05 -44.20 -27.78
CA ASP A 99 33.67 -43.72 -27.98
C ASP A 99 33.43 -43.09 -29.37
N ILE A 100 34.51 -42.66 -30.03
CA ILE A 100 34.48 -42.14 -31.41
C ILE A 100 34.03 -43.24 -32.39
N ILE A 101 34.33 -44.51 -32.08
CA ILE A 101 34.03 -45.66 -32.93
C ILE A 101 32.57 -46.11 -32.76
N THR A 102 31.97 -45.89 -31.59
CA THR A 102 30.65 -46.45 -31.22
C THR A 102 29.51 -45.43 -31.27
N GLY A 103 29.80 -44.12 -31.29
CA GLY A 103 28.90 -43.00 -31.63
C GLY A 103 27.64 -42.78 -30.77
N GLY A 104 27.17 -43.79 -30.04
CA GLY A 104 25.92 -43.78 -29.27
C GLY A 104 26.09 -43.66 -27.76
N THR A 105 27.24 -44.06 -27.21
CA THR A 105 27.53 -44.05 -25.76
C THR A 105 27.67 -42.63 -25.20
N GLN A 106 28.18 -41.68 -26.00
CA GLN A 106 28.36 -40.28 -25.59
C GLN A 106 27.03 -39.54 -25.35
N LEU A 107 26.02 -39.77 -26.21
CA LEU A 107 24.71 -39.14 -26.07
C LEU A 107 24.01 -39.61 -24.79
N LEU A 108 24.13 -40.91 -24.49
CA LEU A 108 23.59 -41.49 -23.27
C LEU A 108 24.28 -40.92 -22.01
N GLY A 109 25.59 -40.71 -22.06
CA GLY A 109 26.36 -40.06 -20.99
C GLY A 109 25.92 -38.62 -20.73
N ASN A 110 25.74 -37.81 -21.78
CA ASN A 110 25.27 -36.42 -21.65
C ASN A 110 23.87 -36.37 -21.02
N HIS A 111 22.96 -37.26 -21.44
CA HIS A 111 21.61 -37.33 -20.88
C HIS A 111 21.62 -37.77 -19.41
N ARG A 112 22.47 -38.74 -19.06
CA ARG A 112 22.64 -39.22 -17.69
C ARG A 112 23.18 -38.13 -16.77
N LEU A 113 24.26 -37.44 -17.17
CA LEU A 113 24.84 -36.36 -16.36
C LEU A 113 23.87 -35.20 -16.17
N LEU A 114 23.15 -34.82 -17.23
CA LEU A 114 22.13 -33.77 -17.11
C LEU A 114 20.98 -34.21 -16.20
N GLY A 115 20.48 -35.44 -16.35
CA GLY A 115 19.42 -35.99 -15.49
C GLY A 115 19.82 -36.04 -14.02
N LEU A 116 21.08 -36.40 -13.74
CA LEU A 116 21.63 -36.41 -12.40
C LEU A 116 21.74 -35.00 -11.82
N ALA A 117 22.26 -34.03 -12.58
CA ALA A 117 22.30 -32.63 -12.16
C ALA A 117 20.89 -32.08 -11.87
N MET A 118 19.91 -32.43 -12.71
CA MET A 118 18.51 -32.05 -12.50
C MET A 118 17.92 -32.68 -11.24
N SER A 119 18.24 -33.95 -10.95
CA SER A 119 17.82 -34.63 -9.72
C SER A 119 18.40 -33.94 -8.48
N LEU A 120 19.69 -33.62 -8.49
CA LEU A 120 20.35 -32.96 -7.35
C LEU A 120 19.72 -31.61 -7.00
N LEU A 121 19.39 -30.81 -8.02
CA LEU A 121 18.70 -29.53 -7.85
C LEU A 121 17.23 -29.69 -7.46
N HIS A 122 16.59 -30.78 -7.87
CA HIS A 122 15.25 -31.11 -7.43
C HIS A 122 15.19 -31.50 -5.95
N ASP A 123 16.22 -32.21 -5.47
CA ASP A 123 16.34 -32.62 -4.07
C ASP A 123 16.71 -31.45 -3.15
N HIS A 124 17.35 -30.40 -3.69
CA HIS A 124 17.72 -29.18 -2.96
C HIS A 124 17.08 -27.93 -3.58
N PRO A 125 15.75 -27.77 -3.51
CA PRO A 125 15.05 -26.66 -4.16
C PRO A 125 15.16 -25.34 -3.40
N VAL A 126 15.66 -25.36 -2.16
CA VAL A 126 15.80 -24.18 -1.29
C VAL A 126 17.19 -24.19 -0.70
N LEU A 127 17.91 -23.08 -0.85
CA LEU A 127 19.20 -22.82 -0.25
C LEU A 127 19.02 -21.88 0.94
N HIS A 128 19.44 -22.35 2.11
CA HIS A 128 19.44 -21.57 3.33
C HIS A 128 20.68 -20.68 3.42
N ALA A 129 20.58 -19.58 4.17
CA ALA A 129 21.70 -18.66 4.35
C ALA A 129 22.95 -19.35 4.94
N GLU A 130 22.75 -20.32 5.85
CA GLU A 130 23.84 -21.10 6.44
C GLU A 130 24.57 -21.98 5.41
N GLU A 131 23.84 -22.58 4.47
CA GLU A 131 24.43 -23.39 3.40
C GLU A 131 25.22 -22.52 2.41
N ILE A 132 24.73 -21.32 2.11
CA ILE A 132 25.44 -20.35 1.26
C ILE A 132 26.73 -19.91 1.94
N MET A 133 26.68 -19.60 3.23
CA MET A 133 27.86 -19.22 4.02
C MET A 133 28.85 -20.38 4.19
N GLY A 134 28.36 -21.60 4.41
CA GLY A 134 29.18 -22.80 4.60
C GLY A 134 29.95 -23.20 3.35
N ASN A 135 29.35 -23.01 2.17
CA ASN A 135 29.93 -23.33 0.87
C ASN A 135 30.87 -22.25 0.32
N LEU A 136 30.99 -21.10 0.97
CA LEU A 136 32.01 -20.11 0.60
C LEU A 136 33.41 -20.50 1.12
N PRO A 137 34.49 -20.24 0.35
CA PRO A 137 35.85 -20.39 0.84
C PRO A 137 36.07 -19.61 2.13
N THR A 138 36.82 -20.16 3.09
CA THR A 138 36.99 -19.57 4.43
C THR A 138 37.52 -18.14 4.41
N GLN A 139 38.34 -17.78 3.40
CA GLN A 139 38.85 -16.42 3.20
C GLN A 139 37.75 -15.45 2.76
N ASP A 140 36.80 -15.91 1.97
CA ASP A 140 35.67 -15.14 1.46
C ASP A 140 34.56 -15.01 2.51
N ARG A 141 34.42 -15.92 3.48
CA ARG A 141 33.33 -15.83 4.48
C ARG A 141 33.29 -14.52 5.27
N GLN A 142 34.43 -13.83 5.42
CA GLN A 142 34.52 -12.58 6.16
C GLN A 142 34.06 -11.36 5.32
N ASP A 143 34.21 -11.43 3.99
CA ASP A 143 33.84 -10.37 3.04
C ASP A 143 32.41 -10.51 2.48
N TYR A 144 31.76 -11.66 2.73
CA TYR A 144 30.48 -12.05 2.16
C TYR A 144 29.43 -12.29 3.26
N PRO A 145 29.01 -11.28 4.04
CA PRO A 145 27.96 -11.46 5.03
C PRO A 145 26.60 -11.66 4.34
N TYR A 146 26.29 -12.90 3.98
CA TYR A 146 24.99 -13.29 3.43
C TYR A 146 23.97 -13.39 4.57
N ASP A 147 23.45 -12.24 4.95
CA ASP A 147 22.41 -12.06 5.97
C ASP A 147 21.10 -11.71 5.26
N GLN A 148 20.68 -12.62 4.38
CA GLN A 148 19.43 -12.51 3.65
C GLN A 148 18.31 -13.22 4.41
N VAL A 149 17.14 -12.65 4.22
CA VAL A 149 15.90 -12.92 4.93
C VAL A 149 15.13 -14.04 4.28
N GLU A 150 14.98 -13.89 2.97
CA GLU A 150 14.36 -14.90 2.13
C GLU A 150 15.41 -15.96 1.81
N ASN A 151 14.99 -17.22 1.88
CA ASN A 151 15.81 -18.30 1.36
C ASN A 151 15.83 -18.24 -0.17
N VAL A 152 16.94 -18.65 -0.77
CA VAL A 152 17.07 -18.68 -2.22
C VAL A 152 16.42 -19.96 -2.74
N ARG A 153 15.44 -19.83 -3.61
CA ARG A 153 14.72 -20.95 -4.23
C ARG A 153 15.24 -21.21 -5.63
N ILE A 154 15.49 -22.48 -5.93
CA ILE A 154 15.85 -22.99 -7.24
C ILE A 154 14.59 -23.59 -7.87
N THR A 155 14.21 -23.09 -9.04
CA THR A 155 13.01 -23.54 -9.76
C THR A 155 13.37 -23.88 -11.21
N PRO A 156 12.97 -25.04 -11.73
CA PRO A 156 13.13 -25.34 -13.15
C PRO A 156 12.41 -24.30 -14.01
N GLN A 157 13.09 -23.76 -15.01
CA GLN A 157 12.54 -22.81 -15.95
C GLN A 157 12.33 -23.50 -17.31
N PRO A 158 11.09 -23.82 -17.71
CA PRO A 158 10.84 -24.39 -19.02
C PRO A 158 11.14 -23.34 -20.09
N LEU A 159 12.08 -23.64 -20.98
CA LEU A 159 12.35 -22.86 -22.19
C LEU A 159 11.76 -23.56 -23.40
N SER A 160 11.11 -22.79 -24.26
CA SER A 160 10.69 -23.27 -25.58
C SER A 160 11.91 -23.56 -26.47
N LEU A 161 11.71 -24.41 -27.49
CA LEU A 161 12.76 -24.72 -28.47
C LEU A 161 13.27 -23.45 -29.18
N GLU A 162 12.40 -22.47 -29.40
CA GLU A 162 12.79 -21.20 -30.03
C GLU A 162 13.71 -20.37 -29.10
N GLU A 163 13.37 -20.26 -27.82
CA GLU A 163 14.17 -19.53 -26.83
C GLU A 163 15.56 -20.14 -26.64
N ILE A 164 15.61 -21.46 -26.44
CA ILE A 164 16.88 -22.17 -26.26
C ILE A 164 17.75 -22.07 -27.52
N THR A 165 17.17 -22.17 -28.72
CA THR A 165 17.92 -22.01 -29.98
C THR A 165 18.44 -20.59 -30.16
N LYS A 166 17.66 -19.57 -29.78
CA LYS A 166 18.11 -18.16 -29.80
C LYS A 166 19.27 -17.93 -28.83
N ILE A 167 19.19 -18.47 -27.61
CA ILE A 167 20.26 -18.39 -26.61
C ILE A 167 21.55 -19.01 -27.16
N TRP A 168 21.47 -20.24 -27.68
CA TRP A 168 22.64 -20.95 -28.24
C TRP A 168 23.22 -20.27 -29.50
N THR A 169 22.37 -19.69 -30.36
CA THR A 169 22.83 -18.89 -31.51
C THR A 169 23.62 -17.67 -31.05
N GLY A 170 23.18 -17.01 -29.97
CA GLY A 170 23.89 -15.89 -29.36
C GLY A 170 25.27 -16.26 -28.81
N PHE A 171 25.45 -17.50 -28.35
CA PHE A 171 26.75 -17.99 -27.86
C PHE A 171 27.76 -18.30 -28.96
N GLN A 172 27.35 -18.33 -30.24
CA GLN A 172 28.21 -18.70 -31.37
C GLN A 172 28.89 -20.08 -31.21
N THR A 173 28.20 -21.02 -30.55
CA THR A 173 28.69 -22.38 -30.29
C THR A 173 27.69 -23.41 -30.80
N GLN A 174 28.12 -24.66 -30.92
CA GLN A 174 27.23 -25.77 -31.28
C GLN A 174 26.17 -25.95 -30.20
N TYR A 175 24.91 -26.10 -30.63
CA TYR A 175 23.80 -26.39 -29.74
C TYR A 175 24.09 -27.65 -28.91
N ARG A 176 23.87 -27.56 -27.59
CA ARG A 176 23.95 -28.71 -26.68
C ARG A 176 22.71 -28.82 -25.82
N LEU A 177 22.41 -30.06 -25.43
CA LEU A 177 21.34 -30.35 -24.50
C LEU A 177 21.59 -29.59 -23.19
N SER A 178 20.56 -28.88 -22.73
CA SER A 178 20.68 -28.00 -21.59
C SER A 178 19.36 -27.82 -20.86
N ALA A 179 19.45 -27.56 -19.56
CA ALA A 179 18.31 -27.30 -18.69
C ALA A 179 18.45 -25.92 -18.05
N ALA A 180 17.37 -25.14 -18.01
CA ALA A 180 17.38 -23.81 -17.43
C ALA A 180 16.72 -23.81 -16.04
N TYR A 181 17.27 -22.99 -15.15
CA TYR A 181 16.80 -22.82 -13.78
C TYR A 181 16.74 -21.35 -13.43
N GLU A 182 15.67 -20.96 -12.76
CA GLU A 182 15.53 -19.66 -12.12
C GLU A 182 15.88 -19.79 -10.63
N VAL A 183 16.73 -18.88 -10.16
CA VAL A 183 17.17 -18.80 -8.78
C VAL A 183 16.69 -17.48 -8.20
N SER A 184 15.70 -17.54 -7.30
CA SER A 184 15.00 -16.37 -6.77
C SER A 184 14.69 -16.52 -5.27
N VAL A 185 14.74 -15.48 -4.44
CA VAL A 185 15.15 -14.10 -4.72
C VAL A 185 16.55 -13.88 -4.16
N VAL A 186 17.42 -13.16 -4.87
CA VAL A 186 18.71 -12.68 -4.36
C VAL A 186 18.60 -11.18 -4.10
N LEU A 187 18.79 -10.75 -2.86
CA LEU A 187 18.67 -9.36 -2.44
C LEU A 187 20.05 -8.72 -2.31
N ILE A 188 20.24 -7.56 -2.93
CA ILE A 188 21.41 -6.69 -2.71
C ILE A 188 20.93 -5.48 -1.92
N GLU A 189 21.38 -5.33 -0.67
CA GLU A 189 20.96 -4.23 0.20
C GLU A 189 21.62 -2.90 -0.21
N SER A 190 20.89 -1.81 -0.04
CA SER A 190 21.43 -0.47 -0.26
C SER A 190 22.27 -0.01 0.94
N VAL A 191 23.42 0.60 0.68
CA VAL A 191 24.27 1.23 1.71
C VAL A 191 23.82 2.66 2.05
N ARG A 192 22.71 3.14 1.46
CA ARG A 192 22.19 4.49 1.72
C ARG A 192 21.72 4.62 3.17
N PRO A 193 21.96 5.78 3.81
CA PRO A 193 21.52 6.00 5.18
C PRO A 193 19.99 5.97 5.27
N ARG A 194 19.47 5.35 6.32
CA ARG A 194 18.05 5.35 6.66
C ARG A 194 17.64 6.70 7.23
N ARG A 195 16.38 7.08 7.03
CA ARG A 195 15.82 8.33 7.58
C ARG A 195 14.80 8.00 8.66
N ALA A 196 15.07 8.44 9.88
CA ALA A 196 14.08 8.48 10.94
C ALA A 196 13.39 9.85 10.93
N PRO A 197 12.05 9.93 10.83
CA PRO A 197 11.34 11.18 11.02
C PRO A 197 11.49 11.63 12.49
N MET A 198 11.40 12.94 12.71
CA MET A 198 11.32 13.47 14.06
C MET A 198 9.99 13.04 14.70
N PRO A 199 9.97 12.72 16.01
CA PRO A 199 8.73 12.40 16.69
C PRO A 199 7.77 13.60 16.63
N VAL A 200 6.48 13.32 16.46
CA VAL A 200 5.44 14.36 16.55
C VAL A 200 5.36 14.81 18.02
N LEU A 201 5.81 16.03 18.30
CA LEU A 201 5.82 16.56 19.67
C LEU A 201 4.49 17.19 20.09
N ARG A 202 3.72 17.70 19.11
CA ARG A 202 2.43 18.36 19.35
C ARG A 202 1.47 18.13 18.19
N ARG A 203 0.19 17.92 18.49
CA ARG A 203 -0.92 17.95 17.54
C ARG A 203 -1.61 19.31 17.65
N GLY A 204 -1.33 20.25 16.75
CA GLY A 204 -1.90 21.62 16.85
C GLY A 204 -1.27 22.48 17.97
N SER A 205 -1.84 23.67 18.19
CA SER A 205 -1.32 24.66 19.17
C SER A 205 -1.43 24.20 20.62
N GLU A 206 -2.47 23.42 20.94
CA GLU A 206 -2.78 22.93 22.29
C GLU A 206 -2.47 21.44 22.49
N ASP A 207 -1.74 20.81 21.57
CA ASP A 207 -1.53 19.34 21.55
C ASP A 207 -2.83 18.50 21.46
N ARG A 208 -3.89 19.14 20.96
CA ARG A 208 -5.18 18.54 20.64
C ARG A 208 -5.32 18.33 19.15
N GLY A 209 -5.59 17.08 18.75
CA GLY A 209 -5.95 16.76 17.37
C GLY A 209 -7.33 17.36 17.00
N VAL A 210 -7.71 17.23 15.73
CA VAL A 210 -9.07 17.58 15.30
C VAL A 210 -10.05 16.62 15.97
N GLU A 211 -10.97 17.15 16.77
CA GLU A 211 -12.09 16.37 17.29
C GLU A 211 -13.04 16.06 16.14
N THR A 212 -13.22 14.76 15.87
CA THR A 212 -14.14 14.29 14.84
C THR A 212 -15.35 13.68 15.53
N VAL A 213 -16.50 14.33 15.42
CA VAL A 213 -17.76 13.80 15.92
C VAL A 213 -18.32 12.88 14.82
N LEU A 214 -18.19 11.57 15.02
CA LEU A 214 -18.83 10.55 14.20
C LEU A 214 -20.23 10.30 14.76
N GLY A 215 -21.25 10.94 14.20
CA GLY A 215 -22.62 10.81 14.67
C GLY A 215 -23.64 11.40 13.69
N PRO A 216 -24.93 11.11 13.85
CA PRO A 216 -25.94 11.63 12.93
C PRO A 216 -26.09 13.15 13.14
N PHE A 217 -25.86 13.91 12.08
CA PHE A 217 -25.88 15.38 12.11
C PHE A 217 -27.24 15.91 12.55
N SER A 218 -27.22 16.94 13.41
CA SER A 218 -28.42 17.68 13.77
C SER A 218 -29.05 18.28 12.52
N THR A 219 -30.29 17.90 12.21
CA THR A 219 -30.96 18.28 10.96
C THR A 219 -32.35 18.76 11.29
N ILE A 220 -32.69 19.96 10.85
CA ILE A 220 -34.05 20.47 10.79
C ILE A 220 -34.68 19.94 9.49
N GLU A 221 -35.79 19.23 9.62
CA GLU A 221 -36.57 18.71 8.49
C GLU A 221 -37.67 19.70 8.09
N GLU A 222 -38.34 20.30 9.07
CA GLU A 222 -39.46 21.20 8.82
C GLU A 222 -39.58 22.28 9.91
N VAL A 223 -39.92 23.50 9.51
CA VAL A 223 -40.39 24.55 10.42
C VAL A 223 -41.90 24.71 10.19
N LYS A 224 -42.69 24.08 11.05
CA LYS A 224 -44.15 24.17 11.01
C LYS A 224 -44.61 25.56 11.43
N ARG A 225 -45.48 26.11 10.59
CA ARG A 225 -46.14 27.38 10.81
C ARG A 225 -47.43 27.15 11.61
N PRO A 226 -47.90 28.14 12.38
CA PRO A 226 -49.18 28.06 13.07
C PRO A 226 -50.31 27.76 12.07
N PRO A 227 -51.32 26.97 12.47
CA PRO A 227 -52.47 26.69 11.63
C PRO A 227 -53.26 27.98 11.34
N GLY A 228 -53.37 28.33 10.06
CA GLY A 228 -54.14 29.48 9.57
C GLY A 228 -53.86 29.76 8.09
N GLU A 229 -54.72 30.53 7.41
CA GLU A 229 -54.62 30.88 5.97
C GLU A 229 -53.47 31.86 5.64
N ARG A 230 -52.40 31.89 6.45
CA ARG A 230 -51.30 32.86 6.33
C ARG A 230 -50.08 32.21 5.67
N TYR A 231 -49.45 32.94 4.74
CA TYR A 231 -48.26 32.47 4.02
C TYR A 231 -46.95 32.61 4.81
N GLY A 232 -46.94 33.33 5.94
CA GLY A 232 -45.79 33.47 6.83
C GLY A 232 -46.20 33.69 8.29
N VAL A 233 -45.21 33.69 9.18
CA VAL A 233 -45.37 33.80 10.64
C VAL A 233 -45.32 35.25 11.08
N GLN A 234 -45.97 35.60 12.19
CA GLN A 234 -45.93 36.94 12.77
C GLN A 234 -45.28 36.92 14.15
N LEU A 235 -44.81 38.07 14.61
CA LEU A 235 -44.36 38.23 15.99
C LEU A 235 -45.49 37.87 16.98
N GLY A 236 -45.17 37.05 17.97
CA GLY A 236 -46.11 36.49 18.94
C GLY A 236 -46.67 35.10 18.56
N ASP A 237 -46.39 34.59 17.37
CA ASP A 237 -46.80 33.24 16.98
C ASP A 237 -45.91 32.15 17.63
N ALA A 238 -46.50 30.99 17.89
CA ALA A 238 -45.77 29.80 18.30
C ALA A 238 -45.28 29.02 17.07
N LEU A 239 -44.00 28.62 17.09
CA LEU A 239 -43.34 27.86 16.04
C LEU A 239 -43.00 26.46 16.53
N GLU A 240 -43.21 25.46 15.67
CA GLU A 240 -42.82 24.08 15.90
C GLU A 240 -41.76 23.68 14.87
N ILE A 241 -40.59 23.27 15.33
CA ILE A 241 -39.47 22.83 14.50
C ILE A 241 -39.35 21.32 14.67
N LEU A 242 -39.44 20.59 13.56
CA LEU A 242 -39.24 19.15 13.48
C LEU A 242 -37.88 18.83 12.87
N GLY A 243 -37.23 17.80 13.38
CA GLY A 243 -35.92 17.38 12.90
C GLY A 243 -35.42 16.11 13.54
N ARG A 244 -34.10 15.93 13.49
CA ARG A 244 -33.39 14.80 14.10
C ARG A 244 -32.16 15.31 14.85
N ASN A 245 -31.85 14.63 15.95
CA ASN A 245 -30.69 14.91 16.79
C ASN A 245 -30.58 16.38 17.20
N LEU A 246 -31.73 16.98 17.52
CA LEU A 246 -31.85 18.34 18.07
C LEU A 246 -31.72 18.36 19.60
N GLY A 247 -31.37 17.23 20.21
CA GLY A 247 -31.16 17.10 21.64
C GLY A 247 -29.79 17.62 22.09
N GLY A 248 -29.77 18.28 23.24
CA GLY A 248 -28.55 18.76 23.90
C GLY A 248 -28.88 19.49 25.21
N GLU A 249 -27.85 19.84 25.97
CA GLU A 249 -28.00 20.55 27.23
C GLU A 249 -28.44 22.01 26.99
N ASN A 250 -27.78 22.69 26.05
CA ASN A 250 -28.11 24.05 25.64
C ASN A 250 -28.46 24.10 24.15
N VAL A 251 -29.76 24.20 23.85
CA VAL A 251 -30.26 24.32 22.47
C VAL A 251 -30.80 25.72 22.27
N ARG A 252 -30.31 26.41 21.24
CA ARG A 252 -30.77 27.74 20.80
C ARG A 252 -31.12 27.69 19.32
N VAL A 253 -32.16 28.40 18.91
CA VAL A 253 -32.52 28.55 17.50
C VAL A 253 -32.09 29.94 17.05
N ARG A 254 -31.21 29.97 16.05
CA ARG A 254 -30.68 31.19 15.44
C ARG A 254 -31.51 31.57 14.24
N PHE A 255 -31.90 32.83 14.18
CA PHE A 255 -32.61 33.49 13.09
C PHE A 255 -31.70 34.56 12.51
N SER A 256 -31.24 34.35 11.28
CA SER A 256 -30.38 35.30 10.57
C SER A 256 -31.15 35.97 9.44
N HIS A 257 -31.04 37.30 9.34
CA HIS A 257 -31.70 38.09 8.30
C HIS A 257 -30.66 38.91 7.54
N PRO A 258 -30.67 38.94 6.19
CA PRO A 258 -29.64 39.63 5.41
C PRO A 258 -29.51 41.13 5.68
N LEU A 259 -30.57 41.78 6.16
CA LEU A 259 -30.60 43.22 6.46
C LEU A 259 -30.27 43.57 7.92
N LEU A 260 -30.11 42.57 8.80
CA LEU A 260 -29.79 42.79 10.21
C LEU A 260 -28.32 42.45 10.46
N THR A 261 -27.63 43.29 11.24
CA THR A 261 -26.23 43.04 11.62
C THR A 261 -26.09 42.06 12.77
N GLN A 262 -27.17 41.81 13.52
CA GLN A 262 -27.19 40.90 14.67
C GLN A 262 -28.21 39.78 14.44
N ASP A 263 -27.73 38.54 14.50
CA ASP A 263 -28.58 37.34 14.50
C ASP A 263 -29.42 37.29 15.78
N GLN A 264 -30.68 36.88 15.65
CA GLN A 264 -31.58 36.71 16.78
C GLN A 264 -31.51 35.27 17.28
N PHE A 265 -31.43 35.07 18.59
CA PHE A 265 -31.39 33.75 19.22
C PHE A 265 -32.60 33.57 20.12
N LEU A 266 -33.36 32.49 19.92
CA LEU A 266 -34.48 32.11 20.76
C LEU A 266 -34.21 30.76 21.42
N THR A 267 -34.58 30.65 22.70
CA THR A 267 -34.50 29.39 23.44
C THR A 267 -35.84 28.64 23.31
N PRO A 268 -35.85 27.38 22.86
CA PRO A 268 -37.06 26.56 22.84
C PRO A 268 -37.65 26.35 24.24
N LYS A 269 -38.95 26.03 24.27
CA LYS A 269 -39.68 25.64 25.48
C LYS A 269 -39.03 24.41 26.16
N PRO A 270 -39.23 24.24 27.48
CA PRO A 270 -38.66 23.12 28.22
C PRO A 270 -39.18 21.75 27.75
N THR A 271 -40.37 21.68 27.14
CA THR A 271 -40.97 20.47 26.56
C THR A 271 -40.35 20.12 25.20
N ARG A 272 -39.03 19.96 25.16
CA ARG A 272 -38.26 19.67 23.94
C ARG A 272 -37.83 18.21 23.87
N THR A 273 -37.74 17.67 22.65
CA THR A 273 -37.20 16.33 22.37
C THR A 273 -36.11 16.40 21.30
N ALA A 274 -35.41 15.30 21.06
CA ALA A 274 -34.41 15.24 19.99
C ALA A 274 -35.00 15.38 18.57
N GLU A 275 -36.33 15.28 18.43
CA GLU A 275 -37.03 15.35 17.15
C GLU A 275 -37.91 16.61 17.00
N LYS A 276 -38.22 17.28 18.11
CA LYS A 276 -39.16 18.41 18.13
C LYS A 276 -38.74 19.50 19.10
N LEU A 277 -38.71 20.73 18.61
CA LEU A 277 -38.51 21.97 19.37
C LEU A 277 -39.73 22.89 19.20
N GLU A 278 -40.29 23.37 20.29
CA GLU A 278 -41.34 24.41 20.26
C GLU A 278 -40.76 25.72 20.77
N LEU A 279 -41.05 26.84 20.11
CA LEU A 279 -40.57 28.17 20.52
C LEU A 279 -41.65 29.22 20.25
N ASP A 280 -41.68 30.26 21.08
CA ASP A 280 -42.58 31.40 20.87
C ASP A 280 -41.80 32.57 20.29
N LEU A 281 -42.30 33.15 19.21
CA LEU A 281 -41.75 34.40 18.68
C LEU A 281 -42.02 35.53 19.68
N PRO A 282 -41.11 36.52 19.79
CA PRO A 282 -41.31 37.67 20.67
C PRO A 282 -42.64 38.37 20.39
N PRO A 283 -43.34 38.87 21.41
CA PRO A 283 -44.66 39.43 21.23
C PRO A 283 -44.58 40.75 20.45
N HIS A 284 -45.54 40.96 19.55
CA HIS A 284 -45.58 42.09 18.61
C HIS A 284 -45.62 43.48 19.26
N ASP A 285 -46.07 43.59 20.50
CA ASP A 285 -46.21 44.82 21.28
C ASP A 285 -44.93 45.19 22.05
N ALA A 286 -43.93 44.31 22.10
CA ALA A 286 -42.65 44.61 22.72
C ALA A 286 -41.81 45.56 21.84
N PRO A 287 -41.39 46.75 22.34
CA PRO A 287 -40.58 47.70 21.55
C PRO A 287 -39.27 47.10 21.04
N ALA A 288 -38.63 46.23 21.83
CA ALA A 288 -37.41 45.55 21.44
C ALA A 288 -37.63 44.54 20.29
N ALA A 289 -38.79 43.87 20.24
CA ALA A 289 -39.11 42.96 19.16
C ALA A 289 -39.29 43.70 17.83
N GLN A 290 -39.95 44.88 17.86
CA GLN A 290 -40.15 45.71 16.67
C GLN A 290 -38.84 46.31 16.13
N ALA A 291 -37.88 46.60 17.00
CA ALA A 291 -36.56 47.10 16.59
C ALA A 291 -35.64 45.99 16.06
N ASN A 292 -35.71 44.80 16.66
CA ASN A 292 -34.75 43.71 16.40
C ASN A 292 -35.22 42.72 15.33
N TRP A 293 -36.50 42.74 14.94
CA TRP A 293 -37.06 41.84 13.93
C TRP A 293 -37.64 42.61 12.75
N ALA A 294 -37.03 42.46 11.59
CA ALA A 294 -37.52 42.97 10.31
C ALA A 294 -38.47 41.94 9.65
N ALA A 295 -39.48 42.40 8.91
CA ALA A 295 -40.27 41.50 8.06
C ALA A 295 -39.44 41.04 6.84
N GLY A 296 -39.57 39.76 6.44
CA GLY A 296 -38.77 39.18 5.36
C GLY A 296 -38.47 37.69 5.55
N PHE A 297 -37.50 37.19 4.81
CA PHE A 297 -37.05 35.80 4.90
C PHE A 297 -35.87 35.68 5.87
N TYR A 298 -36.04 34.85 6.89
CA TYR A 298 -35.00 34.46 7.84
C TYR A 298 -34.44 33.10 7.49
N THR A 299 -33.15 32.93 7.77
CA THR A 299 -32.49 31.63 7.79
C THR A 299 -32.50 31.11 9.21
N VAL A 300 -33.13 29.95 9.43
CA VAL A 300 -33.28 29.29 10.73
C VAL A 300 -32.25 28.18 10.86
N THR A 301 -31.50 28.17 11.96
CA THR A 301 -30.51 27.13 12.28
C THR A 301 -30.60 26.78 13.76
N ALA A 302 -30.53 25.50 14.12
CA ALA A 302 -30.41 25.07 15.51
C ALA A 302 -28.93 25.02 15.90
N VAL A 303 -28.59 25.65 17.02
CA VAL A 303 -27.26 25.66 17.65
C VAL A 303 -27.35 24.87 18.94
N ILE A 304 -26.58 23.80 19.04
CA ILE A 304 -26.64 22.82 20.13
C ILE A 304 -25.27 22.77 20.80
N GLU A 305 -25.21 23.16 22.06
CA GLU A 305 -24.01 23.17 22.88
C GLU A 305 -24.09 22.03 23.92
N GLY A 306 -23.03 21.23 24.00
CA GLY A 306 -22.82 20.20 25.01
C GLY A 306 -21.82 20.67 26.07
N THR A 307 -21.81 20.02 27.23
CA THR A 307 -20.96 20.40 28.39
C THR A 307 -19.46 20.34 28.09
N ASP A 308 -19.05 19.43 27.19
CA ASP A 308 -17.65 19.22 26.75
C ASP A 308 -17.55 18.98 25.22
N GLU A 309 -18.56 19.38 24.44
CA GLU A 309 -18.55 19.27 22.98
C GLU A 309 -18.56 20.66 22.32
N PRO A 310 -17.85 20.85 21.20
CA PRO A 310 -17.95 22.10 20.45
C PRO A 310 -19.39 22.33 19.98
N ALA A 311 -19.80 23.61 19.90
CA ALA A 311 -21.15 23.98 19.47
C ALA A 311 -21.46 23.39 18.08
N ARG A 312 -22.52 22.58 18.01
CA ARG A 312 -22.98 21.92 16.78
C ARG A 312 -24.06 22.77 16.15
N THR A 313 -23.98 23.02 14.84
CA THR A 313 -25.03 23.72 14.10
C THR A 313 -25.72 22.77 13.12
N SER A 314 -27.04 22.86 13.03
CA SER A 314 -27.80 22.10 12.04
C SER A 314 -27.64 22.65 10.61
N ASN A 315 -28.29 22.00 9.66
CA ASN A 315 -28.64 22.62 8.38
C ASN A 315 -29.51 23.89 8.58
N ALA A 316 -29.71 24.64 7.50
CA ALA A 316 -30.44 25.89 7.50
C ALA A 316 -31.73 25.79 6.67
N LEU A 317 -32.85 26.26 7.22
CA LEU A 317 -34.14 26.34 6.51
C LEU A 317 -34.68 27.78 6.46
N PRO A 318 -35.37 28.18 5.38
CA PRO A 318 -35.97 29.50 5.28
C PRO A 318 -37.28 29.60 6.09
N LEU A 319 -37.53 30.77 6.67
CA LEU A 319 -38.78 31.12 7.36
C LEU A 319 -39.22 32.53 6.97
N SER A 320 -40.47 32.70 6.54
CA SER A 320 -41.03 34.00 6.19
C SER A 320 -41.70 34.68 7.38
N LEU A 321 -41.13 35.78 7.88
CA LEU A 321 -41.75 36.65 8.87
C LEU A 321 -42.58 37.73 8.17
N SER A 322 -43.89 37.70 8.36
CA SER A 322 -44.84 38.65 7.78
C SER A 322 -45.06 39.86 8.68
N PRO A 323 -45.20 41.07 8.12
CA PRO A 323 -45.59 42.23 8.92
C PRO A 323 -47.05 42.10 9.37
N ARG A 324 -47.38 42.72 10.50
CA ARG A 324 -48.76 42.88 10.95
C ARG A 324 -49.23 44.30 10.64
N LEU A 325 -50.14 44.44 9.69
CA LEU A 325 -50.75 45.72 9.34
C LEU A 325 -51.86 46.04 10.35
N THR A 326 -51.66 47.05 11.19
CA THR A 326 -52.64 47.49 12.20
C THR A 326 -53.61 48.54 11.67
N GLY A 327 -53.26 49.21 10.58
CA GLY A 327 -54.12 50.15 9.87
C GLY A 327 -53.48 50.55 8.54
N ILE A 328 -54.32 50.87 7.56
CA ILE A 328 -53.90 51.45 6.30
C ILE A 328 -54.52 52.84 6.26
N SER A 329 -53.69 53.88 6.25
CA SER A 329 -54.13 55.25 5.95
C SER A 329 -53.56 55.63 4.59
N PRO A 330 -54.25 55.33 3.48
CA PRO A 330 -53.79 55.76 2.17
C PRO A 330 -53.69 57.28 2.18
N ASN A 331 -52.57 57.82 1.72
CA ASN A 331 -52.48 59.24 1.35
C ASN A 331 -52.77 59.32 -0.15
N PRO A 332 -54.03 59.48 -0.58
CA PRO A 332 -54.34 59.54 -2.01
C PRO A 332 -53.64 60.75 -2.60
N ALA A 333 -52.83 60.52 -3.64
CA ALA A 333 -52.22 61.61 -4.39
C ALA A 333 -53.34 62.53 -4.93
N PRO A 334 -53.22 63.86 -4.77
CA PRO A 334 -54.15 64.78 -5.42
C PRO A 334 -54.07 64.56 -6.93
N ARG A 335 -55.22 64.30 -7.56
CA ARG A 335 -55.34 64.06 -9.00
C ARG A 335 -54.95 65.27 -9.83
#